data_AF-A0A6C0K1B8-F1
#
_entry.id   AF-A0A6C0K1B8-F1
#
_cell.length_a   1.000
_cell.length_b   1.000
_cell.length_c   1.000
_cell.angle_alpha   90.00
_cell.angle_beta   90.00
_cell.angle_gamma   90.00
#
_symmetry.space_group_name_H-M   'P 1'
#
loop_
_entity.id
_entity.type
_entity.pdbx_description
1 polymer ?
#
loop_
_entity_poly.entity_id
_entity_poly.type
_entity_poly.pdbx_seq_one_letter_code
_entity_poly.pdbx_strand_id
1 'polypeptide(L)'
;MAYTLTFVTSYLQDKENSLHNDEWNVGRLAELVSIGIPLYIFVCPENADEIAFLQGAHNIHIEVINKSELWVFQQLKEKPHSLPKYRNLEKDTEDHLSISLSKIELVDRVIAHNPWNTGHFAYIDFNITYLFSEKHKTYEYIHHLEKRNFSEKILTFPVCSSHVPIENVGGLADAINWRFCGGFFLGDADSLKKLWQEYQGHLVEYLDIYQKLTWDVNLWAWIETVKRWEPLWYSANHNDSIVTAISADCITKNMVSVSKRIKHNYPVIAQFRPTSASYLKTPDGRRWLNTRYVNYWLYNNGCYGYPTSLHIIENKNMLCELDDELNPIADTFVLIDEQVDIPKYQGDTFSKGLEDVRLYKSESGVKFIATNVDYSPNGKNNMVIGDYVPETHSISNVQVVLPPVESWCEKNWIPISSVGGEDLFIYKWSPFEVGRVNTSTGSLEILMSHMINAPYFNKVRGSTTFVEREDGLLGVVHFSEDHNPRHYYHILVLLEKDSLRPLKYSNCFCFKSLGVEFCIGFTDELADEYVFWTSQMDREPMTVFIPKVEIQLCFDF
;
A
#
# COMPACT_ATOMS: atom_id res chain seq x y z
N MET A 1 -5.95 -1.60 20.83
CA MET A 1 -5.07 -2.57 20.14
C MET A 1 -3.66 -2.33 20.65
N ALA A 2 -2.82 -3.37 20.68
CA ALA A 2 -1.41 -3.20 21.00
C ALA A 2 -0.67 -2.52 19.83
N TYR A 3 0.36 -1.74 20.12
CA TYR A 3 1.23 -1.15 19.11
C TYR A 3 2.03 -2.25 18.39
N THR A 4 2.30 -2.04 17.10
CA THR A 4 3.17 -2.93 16.30
C THR A 4 4.53 -2.31 16.01
N LEU A 5 4.63 -0.98 16.11
CA LEU A 5 5.83 -0.18 15.81
C LEU A 5 6.10 0.80 16.95
N THR A 6 7.35 0.88 17.40
CA THR A 6 7.84 1.91 18.34
C THR A 6 8.63 2.98 17.58
N PHE A 7 8.34 4.26 17.81
CA PHE A 7 9.13 5.36 17.27
C PHE A 7 10.21 5.80 18.27
N VAL A 8 11.39 6.12 17.76
CA VAL A 8 12.54 6.57 18.55
C VAL A 8 12.96 7.94 18.06
N THR A 9 13.13 8.88 18.98
CA THR A 9 13.60 10.22 18.67
C THR A 9 14.62 10.70 19.70
N SER A 10 15.38 11.72 19.34
CA SER A 10 16.43 12.27 20.20
C SER A 10 16.32 13.79 20.27
N TYR A 11 16.26 14.31 21.51
CA TYR A 11 16.30 15.72 21.84
C TYR A 11 17.58 16.03 22.63
N LEU A 12 18.72 15.78 21.96
CA LEU A 12 20.07 15.82 22.55
C LEU A 12 20.88 17.08 22.20
N GLN A 13 20.24 18.11 21.62
CA GLN A 13 20.93 19.32 21.18
C GLN A 13 21.34 20.21 22.37
N ASP A 14 22.53 20.80 22.27
CA ASP A 14 23.00 21.81 23.24
C ASP A 14 22.30 23.16 23.01
N LYS A 15 21.76 23.75 24.07
CA LYS A 15 21.09 25.07 24.03
C LYS A 15 21.99 26.19 23.49
N GLU A 16 23.27 26.17 23.86
CA GLU A 16 24.23 27.23 23.48
C GLU A 16 24.64 27.17 22.00
N ASN A 17 24.49 26.01 21.36
CA ASN A 17 24.93 25.76 19.97
C ASN A 17 23.75 25.50 19.02
N SER A 18 22.51 25.68 19.48
CA SER A 18 21.33 25.50 18.63
C SER A 18 21.12 26.69 17.70
N LEU A 19 20.96 26.41 16.41
CA LEU A 19 20.57 27.39 15.39
C LEU A 19 19.18 27.99 15.60
N HIS A 20 18.33 27.27 16.32
CA HIS A 20 16.96 27.66 16.63
C HIS A 20 16.80 27.89 18.13
N ASN A 21 15.94 28.83 18.54
CA ASN A 21 15.68 29.06 19.96
C ASN A 21 14.98 27.85 20.60
N ASP A 22 15.09 27.75 21.92
CA ASP A 22 14.51 26.63 22.71
C ASP A 22 13.00 26.46 22.44
N GLU A 23 12.27 27.57 22.32
CA GLU A 23 10.83 27.56 21.99
C GLU A 23 10.51 26.87 20.66
N TRP A 24 11.35 27.06 19.62
CA TRP A 24 11.13 26.40 18.33
C TRP A 24 11.35 24.90 18.46
N ASN A 25 12.43 24.47 19.11
CA ASN A 25 12.77 23.06 19.27
C ASN A 25 11.72 22.30 20.10
N VAL A 26 11.32 22.85 21.24
CA VAL A 26 10.25 22.30 22.07
C VAL A 26 8.93 22.29 21.31
N GLY A 27 8.63 23.34 20.56
CA GLY A 27 7.44 23.41 19.71
C GLY A 27 7.40 22.33 18.63
N ARG A 28 8.54 22.00 18.00
CA ARG A 28 8.63 20.91 17.02
C ARG A 28 8.41 19.53 17.65
N LEU A 29 9.06 19.27 18.80
CA LEU A 29 8.85 18.03 19.54
C LEU A 29 7.39 17.89 19.99
N ALA A 30 6.77 18.98 20.45
CA ALA A 30 5.36 19.00 20.81
C ALA A 30 4.43 18.65 19.62
N GLU A 31 4.75 19.12 18.40
CA GLU A 31 4.03 18.70 17.20
C GLU A 31 4.16 17.19 16.94
N LEU A 32 5.37 16.60 17.07
CA LEU A 32 5.56 15.16 16.91
C LEU A 32 4.81 14.36 17.98
N VAL A 33 4.86 14.79 19.24
CA VAL A 33 4.13 14.18 20.37
C VAL A 33 2.61 14.24 20.15
N SER A 34 2.11 15.30 19.51
CA SER A 34 0.66 15.49 19.27
C SER A 34 0.05 14.44 18.33
N ILE A 35 0.88 13.71 17.57
CA ILE A 35 0.42 12.60 16.70
C ILE A 35 -0.10 11.41 17.53
N GLY A 36 0.32 11.29 18.80
CA GLY A 36 -0.20 10.25 19.70
C GLY A 36 0.34 8.84 19.43
N ILE A 37 1.55 8.74 18.87
CA ILE A 37 2.28 7.49 18.60
C ILE A 37 3.09 6.99 19.82
N PRO A 38 3.46 5.70 19.92
CA PRO A 38 4.41 5.19 20.90
C PRO A 38 5.80 5.76 20.61
N LEU A 39 6.24 6.73 21.41
CA LEU A 39 7.44 7.52 21.16
C LEU A 39 8.41 7.43 22.33
N TYR A 40 9.59 6.89 22.04
CA TYR A 40 10.74 6.86 22.93
C TYR A 40 11.61 8.09 22.69
N ILE A 41 11.79 8.93 23.71
CA ILE A 41 12.48 10.21 23.62
C ILE A 41 13.76 10.14 24.46
N PHE A 42 14.91 10.23 23.82
CA PHE A 42 16.17 10.50 24.50
C PHE A 42 16.33 12.00 24.71
N VAL A 43 16.70 12.43 25.91
CA VAL A 43 16.88 13.85 26.24
C VAL A 43 18.14 14.07 27.07
N CYS A 44 18.85 15.17 26.81
CA CYS A 44 19.99 15.56 27.63
C CYS A 44 19.51 16.07 29.01
N PRO A 45 20.30 15.90 30.09
CA PRO A 45 19.92 16.37 31.43
C PRO A 45 19.52 17.85 31.47
N GLU A 46 20.16 18.72 30.68
CA GLU A 46 19.92 20.16 30.66
C GLU A 46 18.58 20.55 29.99
N ASN A 47 18.01 19.62 29.22
CA ASN A 47 16.75 19.80 28.49
C ASN A 47 15.59 19.00 29.14
N ALA A 48 15.87 18.15 30.13
CA ALA A 48 14.90 17.21 30.68
C ALA A 48 13.68 17.90 31.32
N ASP A 49 13.89 19.01 32.03
CA ASP A 49 12.83 19.76 32.70
C ASP A 49 11.80 20.34 31.71
N GLU A 50 12.20 20.63 30.47
CA GLU A 50 11.33 21.24 29.45
C GLU A 50 10.27 20.26 28.95
N ILE A 51 10.57 18.96 28.98
CA ILE A 51 9.68 17.91 28.50
C ILE A 51 9.15 17.03 29.64
N ALA A 52 9.49 17.34 30.89
CA ALA A 52 9.06 16.57 32.07
C ALA A 52 7.54 16.49 32.18
N PHE A 53 6.79 17.46 31.64
CA PHE A 53 5.33 17.44 31.61
C PHE A 53 4.74 16.31 30.75
N LEU A 54 5.52 15.72 29.85
CA LEU A 54 5.14 14.57 29.05
C LEU A 54 5.28 13.24 29.82
N GLN A 55 5.97 13.26 30.96
CA GLN A 55 6.20 12.08 31.76
C GLN A 55 4.88 11.53 32.32
N GLY A 56 4.64 10.23 32.11
CA GLY A 56 3.41 9.54 32.53
C GLY A 56 2.35 9.39 31.45
N ALA A 57 2.52 9.99 30.26
CA ALA A 57 1.72 9.63 29.09
C ALA A 57 2.00 8.16 28.70
N HIS A 58 0.95 7.36 28.52
CA HIS A 58 1.06 5.91 28.30
C HIS A 58 1.80 5.52 27.00
N ASN A 59 1.82 6.42 26.02
CA ASN A 59 2.47 6.28 24.72
C ASN A 59 3.82 7.00 24.66
N ILE A 60 4.31 7.60 25.75
CA ILE A 60 5.61 8.29 25.79
C ILE A 60 6.53 7.63 26.81
N HIS A 61 7.78 7.40 26.41
CA HIS A 61 8.86 7.04 27.32
C HIS A 61 9.98 8.07 27.17
N ILE A 62 10.49 8.57 28.30
CA ILE A 62 11.59 9.56 28.32
C ILE A 62 12.78 8.92 29.00
N GLU A 63 13.92 8.91 28.31
CA GLU A 63 15.19 8.50 28.86
C GLU A 63 16.15 9.70 28.90
N VAL A 64 16.52 10.10 30.11
CA VAL A 64 17.55 11.12 30.32
C VAL A 64 18.92 10.46 30.16
N ILE A 65 19.74 10.97 29.25
CA ILE A 65 21.05 10.37 28.92
C ILE A 65 22.12 11.45 28.71
N ASN A 66 23.32 11.23 29.25
CA ASN A 66 24.46 12.06 28.87
C ASN A 66 25.04 11.56 27.54
N LYS A 67 25.32 12.47 26.61
CA LYS A 67 25.95 12.14 25.32
C LYS A 67 27.27 11.35 25.48
N SER A 68 28.00 11.56 26.58
CA SER A 68 29.24 10.83 26.90
C SER A 68 29.03 9.33 27.18
N GLU A 69 27.81 8.90 27.48
CA GLU A 69 27.45 7.49 27.66
C GLU A 69 27.27 6.77 26.33
N LEU A 70 27.05 7.50 25.23
CA LEU A 70 26.89 6.92 23.89
C LEU A 70 28.23 6.39 23.37
N TRP A 71 28.20 5.20 22.80
CA TRP A 71 29.36 4.53 22.24
C TRP A 71 29.99 5.36 21.13
N VAL A 72 29.19 5.98 20.25
CA VAL A 72 29.70 6.86 19.17
C VAL A 72 30.56 8.00 19.77
N PHE A 73 30.07 8.68 20.80
CA PHE A 73 30.82 9.75 21.47
C PHE A 73 32.09 9.25 22.16
N GLN A 74 32.08 8.02 22.69
CA GLN A 74 33.28 7.40 23.27
C GLN A 74 34.32 7.12 22.19
N GLN A 75 33.92 6.56 21.05
CA GLN A 75 34.84 6.30 19.94
C GLN A 75 35.46 7.56 19.35
N LEU A 76 34.68 8.63 19.21
CA LEU A 76 35.17 9.90 18.67
C LEU A 76 36.20 10.58 19.59
N LYS A 77 36.16 10.32 20.89
CA LYS A 77 37.21 10.78 21.83
C LYS A 77 38.54 10.04 21.65
N GLU A 78 38.50 8.78 21.24
CA GLU A 78 39.70 7.94 21.08
C GLU A 78 40.37 8.09 19.71
N LYS A 79 39.61 8.51 18.69
CA LYS A 79 40.07 8.61 17.30
C LYS A 79 40.28 10.07 16.90
N PRO A 80 41.50 10.51 16.55
CA PRO A 80 41.71 11.86 16.04
C PRO A 80 40.97 12.05 14.72
N HIS A 81 40.21 13.13 14.61
CA HIS A 81 39.43 13.43 13.43
C HIS A 81 39.33 14.93 13.19
N SER A 82 39.00 15.31 11.96
CA SER A 82 38.68 16.68 11.58
C SER A 82 37.26 16.78 11.04
N LEU A 83 36.69 17.99 11.03
CA LEU A 83 35.37 18.23 10.44
C LEU A 83 35.45 18.31 8.90
N PRO A 84 34.37 17.95 8.18
CA PRO A 84 34.32 18.05 6.72
C PRO A 84 34.63 19.46 6.20
N LYS A 85 35.29 19.55 5.04
CA LYS A 85 35.68 20.83 4.45
C LYS A 85 34.48 21.68 3.98
N TYR A 86 33.49 21.08 3.34
CA TYR A 86 32.34 21.73 2.74
C TYR A 86 31.07 21.44 3.56
N ARG A 87 31.01 22.04 4.75
CA ARG A 87 29.89 21.90 5.70
C ARG A 87 29.27 23.25 6.03
N ASN A 88 28.06 23.24 6.55
CA ASN A 88 27.48 24.41 7.20
C ASN A 88 28.17 24.60 8.56
N LEU A 89 28.93 25.69 8.73
CA LEU A 89 29.74 25.93 9.93
C LEU A 89 28.91 26.13 11.20
N GLU A 90 27.66 26.59 11.05
CA GLU A 90 26.76 26.86 12.18
C GLU A 90 25.99 25.59 12.58
N LYS A 91 25.62 24.75 11.60
CA LYS A 91 24.83 23.53 11.84
C LYS A 91 25.69 22.28 12.07
N ASP A 92 26.66 22.04 11.19
CA ASP A 92 27.40 20.79 11.10
C ASP A 92 28.61 20.82 12.05
N THR A 93 28.31 21.00 13.33
CA THR A 93 29.28 20.95 14.44
C THR A 93 29.66 19.50 14.75
N GLU A 94 30.76 19.31 15.49
CA GLU A 94 31.17 17.98 15.96
C GLU A 94 30.05 17.29 16.75
N ASP A 95 29.38 18.04 17.62
CA ASP A 95 28.26 17.55 18.42
C ASP A 95 27.06 17.14 17.57
N HIS A 96 26.65 17.98 16.61
CA HIS A 96 25.53 17.66 15.71
C HIS A 96 25.78 16.39 14.90
N LEU A 97 26.98 16.26 14.33
CA LEU A 97 27.35 15.08 13.54
C LEU A 97 27.44 13.83 14.43
N SER A 98 27.95 13.96 15.65
CA SER A 98 28.02 12.85 16.63
C SER A 98 26.63 12.36 17.03
N ILE A 99 25.68 13.27 17.26
CA ILE A 99 24.27 12.92 17.51
C ILE A 99 23.68 12.20 16.29
N SER A 100 23.91 12.71 15.07
CA SER A 100 23.39 12.09 13.85
C SER A 100 23.91 10.66 13.67
N LEU A 101 25.21 10.43 13.93
CA LEU A 101 25.82 9.10 13.87
C LEU A 101 25.31 8.14 14.97
N SER A 102 24.69 8.66 16.04
CA SER A 102 24.18 7.87 17.16
C SER A 102 22.76 7.33 16.92
N LYS A 103 22.08 7.69 15.83
CA LYS A 103 20.66 7.32 15.60
C LYS A 103 20.40 5.81 15.66
N ILE A 104 21.27 4.99 15.04
CA ILE A 104 21.13 3.53 15.04
C ILE A 104 21.39 2.95 16.45
N GLU A 105 22.36 3.52 17.19
CA GLU A 105 22.65 3.16 18.59
C GLU A 105 21.43 3.38 19.49
N LEU A 106 20.79 4.55 19.36
CA LEU A 106 19.61 4.90 20.13
C LEU A 106 18.46 3.92 19.88
N VAL A 107 18.26 3.52 18.62
CA VAL A 107 17.25 2.50 18.29
C VAL A 107 17.60 1.15 18.91
N ASP A 108 18.85 0.68 18.83
CA ASP A 108 19.28 -0.56 19.47
C ASP A 108 19.03 -0.58 20.99
N ARG A 109 19.32 0.54 21.67
CA ARG A 109 19.03 0.72 23.10
C ARG A 109 17.53 0.59 23.40
N VAL A 110 16.67 1.17 22.56
CA VAL A 110 15.22 1.03 22.69
C VAL A 110 14.76 -0.39 22.42
N ILE A 111 15.37 -1.12 21.48
CA ILE A 111 15.05 -2.53 21.25
C ILE A 111 15.36 -3.37 22.50
N ALA A 112 16.41 -3.06 23.24
CA ALA A 112 16.74 -3.75 24.48
C ALA A 112 15.75 -3.45 25.63
N HIS A 113 15.20 -2.23 25.68
CA HIS A 113 14.25 -1.81 26.71
C HIS A 113 12.79 -2.20 26.36
N ASN A 114 12.38 -1.95 25.12
CA ASN A 114 11.11 -2.26 24.47
C ASN A 114 9.86 -2.11 25.37
N PRO A 115 9.52 -0.87 25.80
CA PRO A 115 8.50 -0.66 26.82
C PRO A 115 7.07 -0.99 26.35
N TRP A 116 6.85 -1.05 25.03
CA TRP A 116 5.57 -1.40 24.42
C TRP A 116 5.54 -2.81 23.82
N ASN A 117 6.62 -3.59 23.96
CA ASN A 117 6.76 -4.94 23.43
C ASN A 117 6.43 -5.05 21.92
N THR A 118 6.94 -4.10 21.12
CA THR A 118 6.76 -4.10 19.65
C THR A 118 7.84 -4.93 18.96
N GLY A 119 7.55 -5.43 17.76
CA GLY A 119 8.51 -6.16 16.92
C GLY A 119 9.32 -5.26 15.98
N HIS A 120 8.79 -4.07 15.68
CA HIS A 120 9.36 -3.12 14.72
C HIS A 120 9.64 -1.78 15.38
N PHE A 121 10.64 -1.07 14.84
CA PHE A 121 11.12 0.20 15.35
C PHE A 121 11.40 1.16 14.19
N ALA A 122 11.11 2.44 14.40
CA ALA A 122 11.46 3.50 13.46
C ALA A 122 12.16 4.63 14.18
N TYR A 123 13.28 5.10 13.63
CA TYR A 123 13.83 6.37 14.07
C TYR A 123 13.12 7.50 13.35
N ILE A 124 12.81 8.59 14.06
CA ILE A 124 12.19 9.79 13.53
C ILE A 124 12.80 11.03 14.19
N ASP A 125 13.35 11.96 13.41
CA ASP A 125 13.89 13.20 13.96
C ASP A 125 12.79 14.03 14.64
N PHE A 126 13.06 14.58 15.82
CA PHE A 126 12.05 15.29 16.63
C PHE A 126 11.47 16.53 15.91
N ASN A 127 12.21 17.07 14.95
CA ASN A 127 11.84 18.24 14.17
C ASN A 127 11.33 17.92 12.76
N ILE A 128 11.14 16.64 12.42
CA ILE A 128 10.73 16.20 11.07
C ILE A 128 9.43 16.86 10.61
N THR A 129 8.54 17.25 11.53
CA THR A 129 7.24 17.85 11.22
C THR A 129 7.35 19.18 10.48
N TYR A 130 8.51 19.84 10.55
CA TYR A 130 8.81 21.05 9.78
C TYR A 130 8.86 20.79 8.27
N LEU A 131 9.18 19.56 7.85
CA LEU A 131 9.29 19.17 6.44
C LEU A 131 7.92 18.96 5.78
N PHE A 132 6.85 18.78 6.57
CA PHE A 132 5.55 18.35 6.05
C PHE A 132 4.73 19.53 5.54
N SER A 133 4.35 19.46 4.28
CA SER A 133 3.44 20.41 3.62
C SER A 133 1.97 20.06 3.87
N GLU A 134 1.65 18.76 4.01
CA GLU A 134 0.30 18.25 4.27
C GLU A 134 0.20 17.66 5.68
N LYS A 135 0.58 18.45 6.70
CA LYS A 135 0.72 18.01 8.11
C LYS A 135 -0.38 17.07 8.59
N HIS A 136 -1.65 17.42 8.40
CA HIS A 136 -2.77 16.59 8.85
C HIS A 136 -2.75 15.17 8.24
N LYS A 137 -2.63 15.07 6.91
CA LYS A 137 -2.58 13.78 6.22
C LYS A 137 -1.35 12.98 6.61
N THR A 138 -0.21 13.66 6.75
CA THR A 138 1.04 13.01 7.14
C THR A 138 1.01 12.52 8.58
N TYR A 139 0.39 13.26 9.50
CA TYR A 139 0.19 12.83 10.89
C TYR A 139 -0.77 11.64 10.97
N GLU A 140 -1.88 11.66 10.23
CA GLU A 140 -2.79 10.51 10.11
C GLU A 140 -2.06 9.29 9.57
N TYR A 141 -1.23 9.45 8.54
CA TYR A 141 -0.41 8.37 8.00
C TYR A 141 0.53 7.78 9.06
N ILE A 142 1.29 8.61 9.78
CA ILE A 142 2.17 8.17 10.87
C ILE A 142 1.38 7.47 11.97
N HIS A 143 0.21 8.00 12.35
CA HIS A 143 -0.68 7.38 13.33
C HIS A 143 -1.24 6.03 12.86
N HIS A 144 -1.43 5.83 11.55
CA HIS A 144 -1.82 4.52 11.04
C HIS A 144 -0.66 3.51 11.04
N LEU A 145 0.60 3.96 10.84
CA LEU A 145 1.77 3.08 10.83
C LEU A 145 1.95 2.32 12.15
N GLU A 146 1.64 2.91 13.30
CA GLU A 146 1.79 2.25 14.62
C GLU A 146 0.95 0.98 14.81
N LYS A 147 -0.05 0.75 13.95
CA LYS A 147 -0.96 -0.41 13.99
C LYS A 147 -0.84 -1.29 12.74
N ARG A 148 0.07 -0.99 11.81
CA ARG A 148 0.27 -1.80 10.59
C ARG A 148 0.99 -3.10 10.94
N ASN A 149 0.61 -4.17 10.25
CA ASN A 149 1.34 -5.42 10.31
C ASN A 149 2.49 -5.36 9.30
N PHE A 150 3.70 -5.10 9.79
CA PHE A 150 4.90 -5.10 8.97
C PHE A 150 5.36 -6.52 8.65
N SER A 151 6.05 -6.68 7.53
CA SER A 151 6.78 -7.90 7.19
C SER A 151 7.74 -8.28 8.32
N GLU A 152 7.83 -9.57 8.63
CA GLU A 152 8.65 -10.09 9.75
C GLU A 152 10.11 -9.64 9.66
N LYS A 153 10.63 -9.53 8.43
CA LYS A 153 11.99 -9.09 8.15
C LYS A 153 11.98 -7.87 7.24
N ILE A 154 12.42 -6.74 7.75
CA ILE A 154 12.43 -5.47 7.04
C ILE A 154 13.52 -4.56 7.60
N LEU A 155 14.21 -3.87 6.69
CA LEU A 155 15.08 -2.76 7.00
C LEU A 155 14.99 -1.79 5.82
N THR A 156 14.33 -0.66 6.01
CA THR A 156 13.99 0.27 4.93
C THR A 156 14.42 1.70 5.23
N PHE A 157 14.94 2.36 4.20
CA PHE A 157 15.43 3.74 4.27
C PHE A 157 14.83 4.61 3.15
N PRO A 158 14.42 5.86 3.46
CA PRO A 158 14.06 6.84 2.45
C PRO A 158 15.32 7.38 1.75
N VAL A 159 15.27 7.47 0.42
CA VAL A 159 16.40 7.90 -0.42
C VAL A 159 16.04 9.05 -1.37
N CYS A 160 16.90 10.07 -1.46
CA CYS A 160 16.68 11.24 -2.33
C CYS A 160 17.36 11.13 -3.71
N SER A 161 18.45 10.37 -3.81
CA SER A 161 19.24 10.30 -5.04
C SER A 161 19.78 8.91 -5.32
N SER A 162 20.38 8.73 -6.50
CA SER A 162 20.97 7.46 -6.93
C SER A 162 22.17 7.06 -6.09
N HIS A 163 22.51 5.76 -6.13
CA HIS A 163 23.73 5.20 -5.54
C HIS A 163 24.98 6.04 -5.85
N VAL A 164 25.88 6.11 -4.87
CA VAL A 164 27.19 6.75 -5.02
C VAL A 164 28.13 5.77 -5.74
N PRO A 165 28.71 6.15 -6.90
CA PRO A 165 29.70 5.30 -7.57
C PRO A 165 30.97 5.13 -6.74
N ILE A 166 31.62 3.97 -6.83
CA ILE A 166 32.81 3.62 -6.02
C ILE A 166 33.95 4.65 -6.19
N GLU A 167 34.11 5.20 -7.41
CA GLU A 167 35.10 6.21 -7.74
C GLU A 167 34.86 7.56 -7.04
N ASN A 168 33.63 7.82 -6.57
CA ASN A 168 33.22 9.07 -5.94
C ASN A 168 33.10 9.00 -4.42
N VAL A 169 33.30 7.81 -3.83
CA VAL A 169 33.14 7.58 -2.38
C VAL A 169 34.06 8.46 -1.53
N GLY A 170 35.26 8.80 -2.03
CA GLY A 170 36.18 9.71 -1.33
C GLY A 170 35.58 11.10 -1.07
N GLY A 171 34.64 11.56 -1.90
CA GLY A 171 33.96 12.84 -1.72
C GLY A 171 33.03 12.90 -0.50
N LEU A 172 32.58 11.75 0.00
CA LEU A 172 31.69 11.64 1.17
C LEU A 172 32.34 12.14 2.47
N ALA A 173 33.67 12.26 2.52
CA ALA A 173 34.39 12.74 3.69
C ALA A 173 34.41 14.28 3.80
N ASP A 174 34.11 14.99 2.71
CA ASP A 174 34.26 16.44 2.65
C ASP A 174 32.99 17.22 2.35
N ALA A 175 31.98 16.58 1.76
CA ALA A 175 30.71 17.22 1.43
C ALA A 175 29.54 16.28 1.72
N ILE A 176 28.41 16.85 2.13
CA ILE A 176 27.18 16.09 2.34
C ILE A 176 26.67 15.47 1.03
N ASN A 177 26.19 14.24 1.12
CA ASN A 177 25.59 13.49 0.03
C ASN A 177 24.19 13.03 0.45
N TRP A 178 23.19 13.58 -0.22
CA TRP A 178 21.79 13.22 0.01
C TRP A 178 21.39 11.96 -0.77
N ARG A 179 22.15 10.86 -0.63
CA ARG A 179 21.69 9.53 -1.05
C ARG A 179 20.49 9.13 -0.21
N PHE A 180 20.63 9.21 1.11
CA PHE A 180 19.58 8.96 2.11
C PHE A 180 18.99 10.28 2.65
N CYS A 181 17.75 10.26 3.14
CA CYS A 181 17.11 11.45 3.73
C CYS A 181 17.54 11.73 5.18
N GLY A 182 18.03 10.75 5.93
CA GLY A 182 18.55 10.91 7.30
C GLY A 182 17.50 11.03 8.41
N GLY A 183 16.36 11.66 8.14
CA GLY A 183 15.36 11.99 9.17
C GLY A 183 14.44 10.85 9.61
N PHE A 184 14.45 9.73 8.89
CA PHE A 184 13.58 8.59 9.17
C PHE A 184 14.22 7.28 8.66
N PHE A 185 14.04 6.18 9.39
CA PHE A 185 14.25 4.82 8.89
C PHE A 185 13.43 3.84 9.73
N LEU A 186 13.15 2.66 9.19
CA LEU A 186 12.29 1.65 9.85
C LEU A 186 12.88 0.24 9.67
N GLY A 187 12.77 -0.59 10.69
CA GLY A 187 13.13 -2.00 10.58
C GLY A 187 12.54 -2.89 11.66
N ASP A 188 12.64 -4.20 11.46
CA ASP A 188 12.42 -5.18 12.52
C ASP A 188 13.60 -5.19 13.51
N ALA A 189 13.32 -5.64 14.74
CA ALA A 189 14.29 -5.65 15.84
C ALA A 189 15.61 -6.37 15.48
N ASP A 190 15.55 -7.50 14.78
CA ASP A 190 16.72 -8.33 14.49
C ASP A 190 17.58 -7.69 13.39
N SER A 191 16.95 -7.17 12.35
CA SER A 191 17.65 -6.45 11.27
C SER A 191 18.33 -5.18 11.79
N LEU A 192 17.68 -4.44 12.69
CA LEU A 192 18.25 -3.23 13.30
C LEU A 192 19.41 -3.54 14.26
N LYS A 193 19.27 -4.58 15.10
CA LYS A 193 20.37 -5.08 15.95
C LYS A 193 21.58 -5.50 15.12
N LYS A 194 21.33 -6.24 14.04
CA LYS A 194 22.39 -6.66 13.11
C LYS A 194 23.06 -5.44 12.48
N LEU A 195 22.27 -4.48 12.00
CA LEU A 195 22.80 -3.22 11.45
C LEU A 195 23.68 -2.53 12.47
N TRP A 196 23.25 -2.38 13.72
CA TRP A 196 24.06 -1.75 14.77
C TRP A 196 25.40 -2.47 15.01
N GLN A 197 25.37 -3.80 15.15
CA GLN A 197 26.60 -4.59 15.35
C GLN A 197 27.62 -4.39 14.23
N GLU A 198 27.18 -4.35 12.97
CA GLU A 198 28.04 -4.10 11.82
C GLU A 198 28.47 -2.62 11.73
N TYR A 199 27.55 -1.70 12.05
CA TYR A 199 27.76 -0.25 12.00
C TYR A 199 28.92 0.20 12.89
N GLN A 200 29.11 -0.41 14.06
CA GLN A 200 30.23 -0.10 14.95
C GLN A 200 31.59 -0.32 14.26
N GLY A 201 31.78 -1.48 13.63
CA GLY A 201 33.01 -1.76 12.88
C GLY A 201 33.20 -0.82 11.70
N HIS A 202 32.11 -0.51 10.99
CA HIS A 202 32.13 0.38 9.82
C HIS A 202 32.47 1.83 10.16
N LEU A 203 31.96 2.36 11.27
CA LEU A 203 32.32 3.72 11.72
C LEU A 203 33.81 3.81 12.05
N VAL A 204 34.34 2.84 12.81
CA VAL A 204 35.77 2.82 13.17
C VAL A 204 36.65 2.74 11.92
N GLU A 205 36.31 1.87 10.98
CA GLU A 205 37.03 1.75 9.72
C GLU A 205 36.98 3.03 8.89
N TYR A 206 35.81 3.67 8.80
CA TYR A 206 35.66 4.95 8.11
C TYR A 206 36.57 6.02 8.72
N LEU A 207 36.56 6.15 10.06
CA LEU A 207 37.42 7.11 10.77
C LEU A 207 38.90 6.82 10.56
N ASP A 208 39.31 5.55 10.52
CA ASP A 208 40.70 5.17 10.28
C ASP A 208 41.17 5.50 8.86
N ILE A 209 40.28 5.36 7.86
CA ILE A 209 40.60 5.64 6.45
C ILE A 209 40.63 7.14 6.18
N TYR A 210 39.60 7.88 6.62
CA TYR A 210 39.40 9.27 6.22
C TYR A 210 39.88 10.29 7.25
N GLN A 211 39.99 9.89 8.53
CA GLN A 211 40.29 10.77 9.66
C GLN A 211 39.37 12.01 9.71
N LYS A 212 38.11 11.81 9.33
CA LYS A 212 37.09 12.85 9.26
C LYS A 212 35.78 12.36 9.84
N LEU A 213 35.12 13.23 10.58
CA LEU A 213 33.73 13.06 10.96
C LEU A 213 32.85 13.26 9.72
N THR A 214 31.66 12.67 9.69
CA THR A 214 30.74 12.80 8.55
C THR A 214 29.28 12.74 9.02
N TRP A 215 28.35 13.02 8.11
CA TRP A 215 26.92 12.85 8.36
C TRP A 215 26.54 11.36 8.36
N ASP A 216 25.54 10.98 9.14
CA ASP A 216 24.93 9.64 9.14
C ASP A 216 24.58 9.16 7.73
N VAL A 217 23.94 10.02 6.93
CA VAL A 217 23.57 9.71 5.54
C VAL A 217 24.79 9.43 4.64
N ASN A 218 25.92 10.09 4.90
CA ASN A 218 27.17 9.85 4.17
C ASN A 218 27.81 8.53 4.59
N LEU A 219 27.80 8.21 5.89
CA LEU A 219 28.28 6.92 6.36
C LEU A 219 27.41 5.78 5.81
N TRP A 220 26.09 5.94 5.78
CA TRP A 220 25.19 4.96 5.15
C TRP A 220 25.49 4.77 3.66
N ALA A 221 25.69 5.86 2.91
CA ALA A 221 26.09 5.79 1.50
C ALA A 221 27.46 5.11 1.30
N TRP A 222 28.40 5.35 2.23
CA TRP A 222 29.69 4.67 2.25
C TRP A 222 29.53 3.18 2.51
N ILE A 223 28.72 2.78 3.50
CA ILE A 223 28.44 1.36 3.81
C ILE A 223 27.73 0.69 2.62
N GLU A 224 26.71 1.32 2.05
CA GLU A 224 26.00 0.85 0.84
C GLU A 224 26.99 0.54 -0.30
N THR A 225 27.92 1.46 -0.56
CA THR A 225 28.85 1.35 -1.70
C THR A 225 30.04 0.44 -1.43
N VAL A 226 30.72 0.61 -0.29
CA VAL A 226 31.99 -0.07 0.03
C VAL A 226 31.76 -1.44 0.63
N LYS A 227 30.69 -1.61 1.42
CA LYS A 227 30.34 -2.87 2.09
C LYS A 227 29.27 -3.65 1.36
N ARG A 228 28.71 -3.11 0.27
CA ARG A 228 27.62 -3.72 -0.51
C ARG A 228 26.42 -4.03 0.38
N TRP A 229 26.11 -3.09 1.27
CA TRP A 229 24.91 -3.16 2.09
C TRP A 229 23.71 -2.80 1.22
N GLU A 230 22.73 -3.69 1.14
CA GLU A 230 21.55 -3.57 0.26
C GLU A 230 20.27 -3.53 1.11
N PRO A 231 19.99 -2.44 1.85
CA PRO A 231 18.71 -2.30 2.53
C PRO A 231 17.58 -2.15 1.52
N LEU A 232 16.35 -2.42 1.95
CA LEU A 232 15.20 -1.93 1.19
C LEU A 232 15.22 -0.40 1.20
N TRP A 233 14.75 0.21 0.14
CA TRP A 233 14.62 1.67 0.08
C TRP A 233 13.42 2.08 -0.75
N TYR A 234 12.94 3.28 -0.49
CA TYR A 234 11.90 3.92 -1.29
C TYR A 234 12.31 5.34 -1.64
N SER A 235 11.96 5.75 -2.86
CA SER A 235 12.23 7.10 -3.35
C SER A 235 11.44 8.12 -2.54
N ALA A 236 12.13 9.09 -1.96
CA ALA A 236 11.56 10.11 -1.10
C ALA A 236 12.35 11.42 -1.25
N ASN A 237 11.90 12.46 -0.55
CA ASN A 237 12.60 13.73 -0.43
C ASN A 237 12.41 14.27 1.00
N HIS A 238 13.03 15.41 1.31
CA HIS A 238 12.85 16.14 2.57
C HIS A 238 11.50 16.87 2.61
N ASN A 239 10.42 16.11 2.43
CA ASN A 239 9.01 16.52 2.52
C ASN A 239 8.17 15.36 3.05
N ASP A 240 6.84 15.42 2.94
CA ASP A 240 5.90 14.37 3.38
C ASP A 240 6.29 12.95 2.91
N SER A 241 6.93 12.80 1.75
CA SER A 241 7.33 11.49 1.20
C SER A 241 8.36 10.75 2.05
N ILE A 242 9.10 11.43 2.93
CA ILE A 242 10.07 10.80 3.84
C ILE A 242 9.42 9.71 4.71
N VAL A 243 8.13 9.86 5.04
CA VAL A 243 7.34 8.85 5.78
C VAL A 243 6.20 8.25 4.95
N THR A 244 5.62 8.98 4.00
CA THR A 244 4.40 8.54 3.28
C THR A 244 4.65 7.67 2.05
N ALA A 245 5.90 7.54 1.61
CA ALA A 245 6.27 6.77 0.41
C ALA A 245 6.72 5.32 0.71
N ILE A 246 6.51 4.83 1.94
CA ILE A 246 6.81 3.43 2.30
C ILE A 246 6.00 2.50 1.40
N SER A 247 6.71 1.61 0.69
CA SER A 247 6.08 0.63 -0.21
C SER A 247 5.11 -0.28 0.55
N ALA A 248 4.00 -0.61 -0.10
CA ALA A 248 3.04 -1.53 0.45
C ALA A 248 3.59 -2.96 0.63
N ASP A 249 4.67 -3.34 -0.08
CA ASP A 249 5.43 -4.58 0.16
C ASP A 249 5.82 -4.75 1.64
N CYS A 250 6.06 -3.64 2.34
CA CYS A 250 6.49 -3.63 3.74
C CYS A 250 5.38 -3.97 4.73
N ILE A 251 4.11 -3.83 4.33
CA ILE A 251 2.93 -3.94 5.20
C ILE A 251 1.87 -4.91 4.65
N THR A 252 2.25 -5.71 3.66
CA THR A 252 1.34 -6.65 2.99
C THR A 252 1.56 -8.06 3.51
N LYS A 253 0.51 -8.62 4.09
CA LYS A 253 0.53 -10.01 4.54
C LYS A 253 0.29 -10.97 3.38
N ASN A 254 1.17 -11.96 3.23
CA ASN A 254 0.98 -13.07 2.32
C ASN A 254 0.05 -14.12 2.97
N MET A 255 -1.03 -14.49 2.29
CA MET A 255 -2.05 -15.37 2.85
C MET A 255 -1.83 -16.86 2.58
N VAL A 256 -0.75 -17.26 1.90
CA VAL A 256 -0.51 -18.67 1.51
C VAL A 256 -0.53 -19.63 2.69
N SER A 257 0.15 -19.30 3.79
CA SER A 257 0.29 -20.21 4.95
C SER A 257 -1.00 -20.39 5.75
N VAL A 258 -1.96 -19.48 5.61
CA VAL A 258 -3.20 -19.44 6.41
C VAL A 258 -4.47 -19.70 5.60
N SER A 259 -4.33 -20.03 4.32
CA SER A 259 -5.47 -20.18 3.40
C SER A 259 -5.60 -21.59 2.85
N LYS A 260 -6.85 -22.03 2.69
CA LYS A 260 -7.19 -23.20 1.85
C LYS A 260 -7.42 -22.72 0.42
N ARG A 261 -6.92 -23.48 -0.56
CA ARG A 261 -7.00 -23.11 -1.98
C ARG A 261 -7.52 -24.26 -2.82
N ILE A 262 -8.45 -23.94 -3.72
CA ILE A 262 -9.00 -24.91 -4.67
C ILE A 262 -8.72 -24.39 -6.08
N LYS A 263 -8.08 -25.24 -6.89
CA LYS A 263 -7.93 -25.01 -8.33
C LYS A 263 -9.12 -25.65 -9.04
N HIS A 264 -9.68 -24.91 -10.00
CA HIS A 264 -10.84 -25.37 -10.75
C HIS A 264 -10.44 -25.94 -12.10
N ASN A 265 -11.11 -27.02 -12.49
CA ASN A 265 -10.98 -27.63 -13.81
C ASN A 265 -11.94 -26.95 -14.78
N TYR A 266 -11.46 -25.84 -15.32
CA TYR A 266 -12.17 -25.05 -16.30
C TYR A 266 -12.17 -25.70 -17.70
N PRO A 267 -13.27 -25.58 -18.48
CA PRO A 267 -13.29 -26.07 -19.86
C PRO A 267 -12.20 -25.43 -20.72
N VAL A 268 -11.59 -26.24 -21.59
CA VAL A 268 -10.52 -25.80 -22.48
C VAL A 268 -11.11 -25.07 -23.68
N ILE A 269 -10.70 -23.82 -23.86
CA ILE A 269 -10.98 -23.03 -25.06
C ILE A 269 -9.64 -22.79 -25.76
N ALA A 270 -9.53 -23.19 -27.03
CA ALA A 270 -8.28 -23.07 -27.79
C ALA A 270 -7.77 -21.63 -27.79
N GLN A 271 -6.49 -21.42 -27.44
CA GLN A 271 -5.82 -20.12 -27.29
C GLN A 271 -6.27 -19.22 -26.13
N PHE A 272 -7.31 -19.59 -25.39
CA PHE A 272 -7.77 -18.83 -24.22
C PHE A 272 -7.38 -19.51 -22.91
N ARG A 273 -7.30 -18.71 -21.84
CA ARG A 273 -7.05 -19.17 -20.47
C ARG A 273 -8.04 -18.50 -19.50
N PRO A 274 -8.63 -19.24 -18.56
CA PRO A 274 -9.50 -18.67 -17.53
C PRO A 274 -8.71 -17.76 -16.58
N THR A 275 -9.37 -16.75 -16.03
CA THR A 275 -8.82 -15.79 -15.06
C THR A 275 -9.76 -15.69 -13.85
N SER A 276 -9.68 -14.62 -13.04
CA SER A 276 -10.57 -14.41 -11.91
C SER A 276 -12.06 -14.43 -12.32
N ALA A 277 -12.93 -14.80 -11.39
CA ALA A 277 -14.35 -14.96 -11.65
C ALA A 277 -15.20 -14.03 -10.77
N SER A 278 -16.24 -13.44 -11.33
CA SER A 278 -17.23 -12.67 -10.58
C SER A 278 -18.20 -13.63 -9.90
N TYR A 279 -18.52 -13.36 -8.65
CA TYR A 279 -19.46 -14.15 -7.85
C TYR A 279 -20.79 -13.42 -7.69
N LEU A 280 -21.91 -14.16 -7.79
CA LEU A 280 -23.24 -13.66 -7.44
C LEU A 280 -24.05 -14.78 -6.79
N LYS A 281 -24.61 -14.50 -5.60
CA LYS A 281 -25.68 -15.31 -5.01
C LYS A 281 -27.04 -14.74 -5.40
N THR A 282 -27.92 -15.58 -5.90
CA THR A 282 -29.28 -15.20 -6.28
C THR A 282 -30.28 -15.37 -5.13
N PRO A 283 -31.45 -14.70 -5.20
CA PRO A 283 -32.48 -14.79 -4.14
C PRO A 283 -33.04 -16.20 -3.91
N ASP A 284 -33.04 -17.05 -4.94
CA ASP A 284 -33.44 -18.46 -4.86
C ASP A 284 -32.35 -19.37 -4.28
N GLY A 285 -31.21 -18.80 -3.89
CA GLY A 285 -30.11 -19.51 -3.23
C GLY A 285 -29.06 -20.09 -4.17
N ARG A 286 -29.23 -19.99 -5.50
CA ARG A 286 -28.21 -20.39 -6.47
C ARG A 286 -26.99 -19.48 -6.40
N ARG A 287 -25.86 -20.00 -6.84
CA ARG A 287 -24.55 -19.35 -6.74
C ARG A 287 -23.88 -19.42 -8.10
N TRP A 288 -23.58 -18.28 -8.68
CA TRP A 288 -23.03 -18.18 -10.03
C TRP A 288 -21.62 -17.64 -10.03
N LEU A 289 -20.82 -18.19 -10.94
CA LEU A 289 -19.52 -17.64 -11.31
C LEU A 289 -19.48 -17.30 -12.78
N ASN A 290 -19.19 -16.04 -13.08
CA ASN A 290 -18.79 -15.62 -14.43
C ASN A 290 -17.27 -15.48 -14.49
N THR A 291 -16.62 -16.40 -15.20
CA THR A 291 -15.16 -16.46 -15.35
C THR A 291 -14.74 -15.85 -16.69
N ARG A 292 -13.83 -14.87 -16.65
CA ARG A 292 -13.23 -14.30 -17.86
C ARG A 292 -12.18 -15.25 -18.42
N TYR A 293 -12.14 -15.34 -19.74
CA TYR A 293 -11.14 -16.06 -20.52
C TYR A 293 -10.38 -15.06 -21.40
N VAL A 294 -9.05 -15.12 -21.35
CA VAL A 294 -8.17 -14.20 -22.09
C VAL A 294 -7.25 -14.94 -23.04
N ASN A 295 -6.91 -14.31 -24.16
CA ASN A 295 -6.00 -14.84 -25.18
C ASN A 295 -4.54 -14.30 -25.04
N TYR A 296 -4.02 -14.05 -23.84
CA TYR A 296 -2.62 -13.61 -23.64
C TYR A 296 -2.00 -14.23 -22.37
N TRP A 297 -0.68 -14.12 -22.19
CA TRP A 297 0.03 -14.40 -20.93
C TRP A 297 0.86 -13.21 -20.49
N LEU A 298 1.21 -13.20 -19.20
CA LEU A 298 2.33 -12.44 -18.69
C LEU A 298 3.57 -13.34 -18.53
N TYR A 299 4.73 -12.83 -18.96
CA TYR A 299 6.03 -13.39 -18.62
C TYR A 299 6.44 -12.98 -17.21
N ASN A 300 7.49 -13.61 -16.66
CA ASN A 300 7.99 -13.30 -15.31
C ASN A 300 8.41 -11.84 -15.12
N ASN A 301 8.75 -11.13 -16.20
CA ASN A 301 9.08 -9.69 -16.16
C ASN A 301 7.86 -8.77 -16.33
N GLY A 302 6.64 -9.33 -16.41
CA GLY A 302 5.39 -8.59 -16.59
C GLY A 302 5.04 -8.25 -18.05
N CYS A 303 5.89 -8.60 -19.03
CA CYS A 303 5.57 -8.37 -20.44
C CYS A 303 4.46 -9.30 -20.94
N TYR A 304 3.66 -8.83 -21.90
CA TYR A 304 2.59 -9.62 -22.52
C TYR A 304 3.13 -10.54 -23.63
N GLY A 305 2.61 -11.76 -23.68
CA GLY A 305 2.72 -12.69 -24.79
C GLY A 305 1.35 -12.94 -25.42
N TYR A 306 1.31 -13.06 -26.76
CA TYR A 306 0.09 -13.19 -27.55
C TYR A 306 0.17 -14.40 -28.49
N PRO A 307 -0.96 -15.06 -28.81
CA PRO A 307 -1.03 -16.14 -29.78
C PRO A 307 -0.87 -15.64 -31.22
N THR A 308 -1.08 -14.35 -31.48
CA THR A 308 -0.97 -13.72 -32.80
C THR A 308 -0.09 -12.48 -32.77
N SER A 309 0.45 -12.09 -33.92
CA SER A 309 1.26 -10.87 -34.09
C SER A 309 0.41 -9.59 -34.15
N LEU A 310 -0.92 -9.69 -34.06
CA LEU A 310 -1.81 -8.53 -34.03
C LEU A 310 -1.81 -7.83 -32.66
N HIS A 311 -1.35 -8.51 -31.61
CA HIS A 311 -1.31 -7.98 -30.25
C HIS A 311 -2.68 -7.50 -29.70
N ILE A 312 -3.76 -8.12 -30.18
CA ILE A 312 -5.14 -7.82 -29.74
C ILE A 312 -5.52 -8.77 -28.60
N ILE A 313 -5.96 -8.19 -27.48
CA ILE A 313 -6.58 -8.92 -26.38
C ILE A 313 -8.00 -9.30 -26.78
N GLU A 314 -8.36 -10.56 -26.65
CA GLU A 314 -9.71 -11.06 -26.85
C GLU A 314 -10.20 -11.67 -25.54
N ASN A 315 -11.46 -11.35 -25.22
CA ASN A 315 -12.12 -11.74 -23.99
C ASN A 315 -13.35 -12.58 -24.31
N LYS A 316 -13.59 -13.56 -23.45
CA LYS A 316 -14.79 -14.39 -23.44
C LYS A 316 -15.25 -14.57 -22.00
N ASN A 317 -16.54 -14.66 -21.76
CA ASN A 317 -17.07 -14.90 -20.44
C ASN A 317 -17.83 -16.23 -20.40
N MET A 318 -17.59 -17.00 -19.34
CA MET A 318 -18.21 -18.30 -19.13
C MET A 318 -18.87 -18.37 -17.76
N LEU A 319 -20.14 -18.75 -17.75
CA LEU A 319 -20.94 -18.96 -16.57
C LEU A 319 -20.82 -20.41 -16.09
N CYS A 320 -20.87 -20.61 -14.78
CA CYS A 320 -21.16 -21.89 -14.15
C CYS A 320 -21.85 -21.67 -12.80
N GLU A 321 -22.48 -22.72 -12.28
CA GLU A 321 -23.03 -22.75 -10.93
C GLU A 321 -22.05 -23.35 -9.93
N LEU A 322 -22.21 -22.99 -8.66
CA LEU A 322 -21.49 -23.57 -7.54
C LEU A 322 -22.38 -24.50 -6.71
N ASP A 323 -21.79 -25.57 -6.19
CA ASP A 323 -22.39 -26.40 -5.15
C ASP A 323 -22.40 -25.70 -3.77
N ASP A 324 -22.87 -26.39 -2.74
CA ASP A 324 -22.93 -25.87 -1.37
C ASP A 324 -21.54 -25.74 -0.72
N GLU A 325 -20.55 -26.49 -1.23
CA GLU A 325 -19.14 -26.40 -0.87
C GLU A 325 -18.37 -25.34 -1.69
N LEU A 326 -19.07 -24.56 -2.52
CA LEU A 326 -18.53 -23.50 -3.38
C LEU A 326 -17.58 -23.98 -4.49
N ASN A 327 -17.73 -25.22 -4.94
CA ASN A 327 -17.02 -25.76 -6.11
C ASN A 327 -17.86 -25.63 -7.39
N PRO A 328 -17.23 -25.33 -8.55
CA PRO A 328 -17.92 -25.30 -9.83
C PRO A 328 -18.54 -26.65 -10.22
N ILE A 329 -19.81 -26.62 -10.62
CA ILE A 329 -20.55 -27.78 -11.11
C ILE A 329 -20.22 -27.98 -12.60
N ALA A 330 -19.50 -29.05 -12.92
CA ALA A 330 -18.90 -29.28 -14.25
C ALA A 330 -19.89 -29.25 -15.42
N ASP A 331 -21.11 -29.75 -15.26
CA ASP A 331 -22.10 -29.82 -16.34
C ASP A 331 -22.86 -28.50 -16.57
N THR A 332 -22.56 -27.45 -15.77
CA THR A 332 -23.20 -26.13 -15.87
C THR A 332 -22.34 -25.09 -16.59
N PHE A 333 -21.12 -25.45 -16.99
CA PHE A 333 -20.25 -24.53 -17.72
C PHE A 333 -20.85 -24.18 -19.09
N VAL A 334 -21.05 -22.89 -19.31
CA VAL A 334 -21.62 -22.38 -20.56
C VAL A 334 -20.99 -21.05 -20.97
N LEU A 335 -20.58 -20.97 -22.23
CA LEU A 335 -20.06 -19.73 -22.81
C LEU A 335 -21.22 -18.74 -22.97
N ILE A 336 -21.04 -17.51 -22.50
CA ILE A 336 -22.04 -16.47 -22.65
C ILE A 336 -22.03 -15.96 -24.08
N ASP A 337 -23.23 -15.82 -24.65
CA ASP A 337 -23.44 -15.16 -25.91
C ASP A 337 -23.33 -13.63 -25.73
N GLU A 338 -22.15 -13.10 -26.06
CA GLU A 338 -21.81 -11.68 -25.96
C GLU A 338 -22.18 -10.89 -27.23
N GLN A 339 -23.24 -11.29 -27.95
CA GLN A 339 -23.77 -10.46 -29.04
C GLN A 339 -24.39 -9.19 -28.46
N VAL A 340 -23.82 -8.05 -28.83
CA VAL A 340 -24.26 -6.75 -28.36
C VAL A 340 -24.93 -5.99 -29.49
N ASP A 341 -26.15 -5.52 -29.25
CA ASP A 341 -26.97 -4.77 -30.21
C ASP A 341 -26.60 -3.27 -30.27
N ILE A 342 -25.32 -2.93 -30.10
CA ILE A 342 -24.81 -1.56 -30.26
C ILE A 342 -23.67 -1.50 -31.27
N PRO A 343 -23.48 -0.38 -31.99
CA PRO A 343 -22.44 -0.27 -33.00
C PRO A 343 -21.04 -0.48 -32.41
N LYS A 344 -20.23 -1.28 -33.11
CA LYS A 344 -18.80 -1.37 -32.83
C LYS A 344 -18.07 -0.11 -33.25
N TYR A 345 -17.02 0.23 -32.51
CA TYR A 345 -16.03 1.21 -32.91
C TYR A 345 -15.41 0.80 -34.24
N GLN A 346 -15.30 1.76 -35.16
CA GLN A 346 -14.84 1.50 -36.53
C GLN A 346 -13.32 1.62 -36.71
N GLY A 347 -12.60 2.05 -35.67
CA GLY A 347 -11.14 2.14 -35.68
C GLY A 347 -10.46 0.91 -35.09
N ASP A 348 -9.13 0.96 -35.03
CA ASP A 348 -8.32 -0.12 -34.44
C ASP A 348 -8.54 -0.21 -32.92
N THR A 349 -8.75 -1.42 -32.43
CA THR A 349 -8.91 -1.71 -31.00
C THR A 349 -7.85 -2.69 -30.53
N PHE A 350 -7.27 -2.42 -29.36
CA PHE A 350 -6.30 -3.32 -28.73
C PHE A 350 -6.96 -4.39 -27.85
N SER A 351 -8.27 -4.29 -27.60
CA SER A 351 -9.03 -5.24 -26.79
C SER A 351 -10.46 -5.43 -27.34
N LYS A 352 -10.93 -6.68 -27.38
CA LYS A 352 -12.23 -7.11 -27.91
C LYS A 352 -12.98 -7.99 -26.92
N GLY A 353 -14.31 -7.89 -26.87
CA GLY A 353 -15.14 -8.57 -25.88
C GLY A 353 -15.20 -7.85 -24.52
N LEU A 354 -15.95 -8.41 -23.57
CA LEU A 354 -16.14 -7.80 -22.26
C LEU A 354 -15.02 -8.17 -21.26
N GLU A 355 -14.34 -7.17 -20.72
CA GLU A 355 -13.32 -7.35 -19.67
C GLU A 355 -13.94 -7.26 -18.27
N ASP A 356 -13.51 -8.15 -17.38
CA ASP A 356 -13.79 -8.12 -15.94
C ASP A 356 -15.27 -7.88 -15.59
N VAL A 357 -16.15 -8.68 -16.23
CA VAL A 357 -17.61 -8.68 -16.02
C VAL A 357 -17.91 -8.93 -14.55
N ARG A 358 -18.48 -7.91 -13.89
CA ARG A 358 -19.00 -7.99 -12.51
C ARG A 358 -20.51 -8.15 -12.56
N LEU A 359 -20.98 -9.28 -12.05
CA LEU A 359 -22.40 -9.57 -11.90
C LEU A 359 -22.94 -8.92 -10.63
N TYR A 360 -24.13 -8.34 -10.70
CA TYR A 360 -24.79 -7.77 -9.54
C TYR A 360 -26.31 -7.89 -9.65
N LYS A 361 -26.97 -7.82 -8.50
CA LYS A 361 -28.43 -7.79 -8.41
C LYS A 361 -28.93 -6.35 -8.53
N SER A 362 -29.85 -6.14 -9.45
CA SER A 362 -30.65 -4.92 -9.60
C SER A 362 -32.11 -5.24 -9.26
N GLU A 363 -32.97 -4.22 -9.12
CA GLU A 363 -34.42 -4.42 -8.98
C GLU A 363 -35.04 -5.09 -10.21
N SER A 364 -34.48 -4.85 -11.40
CA SER A 364 -34.98 -5.41 -12.67
C SER A 364 -34.45 -6.82 -12.98
N GLY A 365 -33.59 -7.39 -12.13
CA GLY A 365 -32.99 -8.70 -12.35
C GLY A 365 -31.46 -8.69 -12.19
N VAL A 366 -30.79 -9.61 -12.88
CA VAL A 366 -29.33 -9.72 -12.84
C VAL A 366 -28.74 -8.83 -13.92
N LYS A 367 -27.79 -7.99 -13.53
CA LYS A 367 -27.08 -7.08 -14.43
C LYS A 367 -25.59 -7.32 -14.38
N PHE A 368 -24.91 -6.73 -15.34
CA PHE A 368 -23.45 -6.70 -15.35
C PHE A 368 -22.91 -5.29 -15.55
N ILE A 369 -21.67 -5.10 -15.12
CA ILE A 369 -20.80 -4.01 -15.54
C ILE A 369 -19.45 -4.58 -15.96
N ALA A 370 -18.89 -4.08 -17.05
CA ALA A 370 -17.63 -4.54 -17.61
C ALA A 370 -16.86 -3.38 -18.24
N THR A 371 -15.56 -3.55 -18.45
CA THR A 371 -14.80 -2.61 -19.28
C THR A 371 -14.82 -3.08 -20.73
N ASN A 372 -14.92 -2.14 -21.65
CA ASN A 372 -14.90 -2.43 -23.06
C ASN A 372 -14.23 -1.32 -23.89
N VAL A 373 -13.59 -1.73 -25.00
CA VAL A 373 -13.00 -0.84 -26.02
C VAL A 373 -13.74 -0.98 -27.35
N ASP A 374 -14.14 -2.21 -27.72
CA ASP A 374 -14.77 -2.57 -29.01
C ASP A 374 -16.07 -1.82 -29.33
N TYR A 375 -16.86 -1.47 -28.32
CA TYR A 375 -18.13 -0.76 -28.42
C TYR A 375 -18.03 0.69 -27.92
N SER A 376 -16.85 1.12 -27.49
CA SER A 376 -16.66 2.48 -27.01
C SER A 376 -16.68 3.48 -28.18
N PRO A 377 -17.48 4.57 -28.12
CA PRO A 377 -17.60 5.51 -29.23
C PRO A 377 -16.31 6.27 -29.55
N ASN A 378 -15.34 6.29 -28.63
CA ASN A 378 -14.08 7.04 -28.73
C ASN A 378 -12.84 6.13 -28.86
N GLY A 379 -13.00 4.81 -28.93
CA GLY A 379 -11.88 3.84 -28.98
C GLY A 379 -11.05 3.74 -27.70
N LYS A 380 -11.50 4.34 -26.59
CA LYS A 380 -10.89 4.27 -25.25
C LYS A 380 -11.62 3.25 -24.37
N ASN A 381 -11.06 2.90 -23.22
CA ASN A 381 -11.77 2.06 -22.26
C ASN A 381 -12.94 2.86 -21.66
N ASN A 382 -14.16 2.36 -21.88
CA ASN A 382 -15.38 2.83 -21.24
C ASN A 382 -16.01 1.68 -20.45
N MET A 383 -16.84 2.01 -19.46
CA MET A 383 -17.69 1.01 -18.82
C MET A 383 -18.87 0.70 -19.73
N VAL A 384 -19.32 -0.54 -19.72
CA VAL A 384 -20.58 -0.98 -20.32
C VAL A 384 -21.41 -1.68 -19.27
N ILE A 385 -22.72 -1.44 -19.29
CA ILE A 385 -23.69 -2.11 -18.42
C ILE A 385 -24.82 -2.69 -19.26
N GLY A 386 -25.47 -3.72 -18.75
CA GLY A 386 -26.61 -4.35 -19.40
C GLY A 386 -27.22 -5.45 -18.54
N ASP A 387 -28.21 -6.11 -19.11
CA ASP A 387 -28.85 -7.26 -18.47
C ASP A 387 -28.02 -8.51 -18.75
N TYR A 388 -27.84 -9.31 -17.72
CA TYR A 388 -27.26 -10.63 -17.81
C TYR A 388 -28.41 -11.62 -17.70
N VAL A 389 -28.60 -12.48 -18.71
CA VAL A 389 -29.77 -13.37 -18.82
C VAL A 389 -29.29 -14.83 -18.71
N PRO A 390 -29.18 -15.38 -17.49
CA PRO A 390 -28.70 -16.73 -17.22
C PRO A 390 -29.52 -17.81 -17.93
N GLU A 391 -30.83 -17.63 -18.08
CA GLU A 391 -31.72 -18.64 -18.67
C GLU A 391 -31.43 -18.90 -20.15
N THR A 392 -31.00 -17.85 -20.87
CA THR A 392 -30.62 -17.92 -22.27
C THR A 392 -29.11 -17.87 -22.49
N HIS A 393 -28.33 -17.78 -21.40
CA HIS A 393 -26.88 -17.64 -21.41
C HIS A 393 -26.39 -16.48 -22.30
N SER A 394 -27.07 -15.32 -22.23
CA SER A 394 -26.81 -14.17 -23.10
C SER A 394 -26.77 -12.86 -22.32
N ILE A 395 -26.23 -11.82 -22.95
CA ILE A 395 -26.37 -10.44 -22.49
C ILE A 395 -27.35 -9.67 -23.39
N SER A 396 -28.02 -8.67 -22.85
CA SER A 396 -28.94 -7.81 -23.61
C SER A 396 -29.02 -6.41 -23.02
N ASN A 397 -29.73 -5.49 -23.70
CA ASN A 397 -29.95 -4.12 -23.24
C ASN A 397 -28.66 -3.38 -22.85
N VAL A 398 -27.59 -3.61 -23.63
CA VAL A 398 -26.27 -3.08 -23.31
C VAL A 398 -26.18 -1.60 -23.68
N GLN A 399 -25.58 -0.83 -22.78
CA GLN A 399 -25.26 0.57 -22.99
C GLN A 399 -23.82 0.86 -22.57
N VAL A 400 -23.16 1.74 -23.33
CA VAL A 400 -21.88 2.32 -22.93
C VAL A 400 -22.15 3.46 -21.97
N VAL A 401 -21.41 3.49 -20.86
CA VAL A 401 -21.48 4.56 -19.86
C VAL A 401 -20.28 5.47 -20.02
N LEU A 402 -20.57 6.76 -20.23
CA LEU A 402 -19.54 7.79 -20.31
C LEU A 402 -19.15 8.26 -18.90
N PRO A 403 -17.87 8.53 -18.64
CA PRO A 403 -17.44 9.04 -17.34
C PRO A 403 -18.00 10.44 -17.07
N PRO A 404 -18.05 10.87 -15.79
CA PRO A 404 -18.54 12.20 -15.42
C PRO A 404 -17.62 13.32 -15.95
N VAL A 405 -16.35 13.00 -16.19
CA VAL A 405 -15.33 13.87 -16.78
C VAL A 405 -14.53 13.04 -17.77
N GLU A 406 -14.12 13.63 -18.90
CA GLU A 406 -13.32 12.91 -19.89
C GLU A 406 -12.06 12.29 -19.27
N SER A 407 -11.86 11.00 -19.52
CA SER A 407 -10.69 10.25 -19.08
C SER A 407 -10.16 9.38 -20.22
N TRP A 408 -8.94 8.86 -20.04
CA TRP A 408 -8.34 7.94 -21.00
C TRP A 408 -8.78 6.49 -20.78
N CYS A 409 -9.11 6.11 -19.54
CA CYS A 409 -9.32 4.72 -19.20
C CYS A 409 -10.31 4.56 -18.04
N GLU A 410 -11.53 4.12 -18.36
CA GLU A 410 -12.50 3.71 -17.36
C GLU A 410 -12.45 2.21 -17.12
N LYS A 411 -12.15 1.86 -15.87
CA LYS A 411 -12.05 0.49 -15.36
C LYS A 411 -12.50 0.46 -13.91
N ASN A 412 -12.83 -0.74 -13.43
CA ASN A 412 -12.96 -1.03 -12.01
C ASN A 412 -14.08 -0.27 -11.27
N TRP A 413 -15.13 0.18 -11.96
CA TRP A 413 -16.33 0.69 -11.29
C TRP A 413 -17.04 -0.48 -10.61
N ILE A 414 -17.52 -0.25 -9.37
CA ILE A 414 -18.19 -1.30 -8.59
C ILE A 414 -19.68 -0.99 -8.51
N PRO A 415 -20.56 -1.90 -8.95
CA PRO A 415 -21.99 -1.72 -8.74
C PRO A 415 -22.32 -1.89 -7.25
N ILE A 416 -23.17 -1.02 -6.74
CA ILE A 416 -23.61 -1.02 -5.35
C ILE A 416 -25.10 -0.68 -5.28
N SER A 417 -25.85 -1.44 -4.50
CA SER A 417 -27.27 -1.20 -4.32
C SER A 417 -27.50 0.00 -3.39
N SER A 418 -28.44 0.87 -3.74
CA SER A 418 -28.87 1.98 -2.88
C SER A 418 -30.08 1.60 -2.02
N VAL A 419 -30.27 2.35 -0.92
CA VAL A 419 -31.55 2.39 -0.18
C VAL A 419 -32.59 3.05 -1.07
N GLY A 420 -33.28 2.26 -1.89
CA GLY A 420 -34.23 2.76 -2.88
C GLY A 420 -34.17 2.02 -4.22
N GLY A 421 -33.25 1.07 -4.38
CA GLY A 421 -33.25 0.16 -5.52
C GLY A 421 -32.64 0.70 -6.81
N GLU A 422 -32.14 1.94 -6.81
CA GLU A 422 -31.38 2.48 -7.93
C GLU A 422 -30.00 1.81 -8.03
N ASP A 423 -29.58 1.52 -9.26
CA ASP A 423 -28.24 1.03 -9.58
C ASP A 423 -27.22 2.18 -9.43
N LEU A 424 -26.40 2.10 -8.39
CA LEU A 424 -25.29 3.03 -8.16
C LEU A 424 -23.95 2.37 -8.46
N PHE A 425 -22.94 3.21 -8.69
CA PHE A 425 -21.59 2.76 -9.00
C PHE A 425 -20.57 3.53 -8.19
N ILE A 426 -19.74 2.82 -7.41
CA ILE A 426 -18.52 3.39 -6.85
C ILE A 426 -17.58 3.67 -8.02
N TYR A 427 -17.33 4.94 -8.27
CA TYR A 427 -16.54 5.43 -9.41
C TYR A 427 -15.05 5.43 -9.08
N LYS A 428 -14.67 6.02 -7.95
CA LYS A 428 -13.27 6.12 -7.47
C LYS A 428 -13.23 6.29 -5.96
N TRP A 429 -12.03 6.16 -5.38
CA TRP A 429 -11.81 6.11 -3.93
C TRP A 429 -11.14 7.36 -3.32
N SER A 430 -10.62 8.28 -4.13
CA SER A 430 -9.97 9.49 -3.62
C SER A 430 -10.17 10.70 -4.57
N PRO A 431 -11.09 11.63 -4.25
CA PRO A 431 -12.14 11.47 -3.24
C PRO A 431 -13.02 10.25 -3.55
N PHE A 432 -13.62 9.65 -2.52
CA PHE A 432 -14.58 8.58 -2.70
C PHE A 432 -15.86 9.12 -3.32
N GLU A 433 -16.17 8.64 -4.52
CA GLU A 433 -17.31 9.12 -5.30
C GLU A 433 -18.18 7.95 -5.74
N VAL A 434 -19.49 8.12 -5.56
CA VAL A 434 -20.51 7.21 -6.06
C VAL A 434 -21.45 7.99 -6.96
N GLY A 435 -21.82 7.39 -8.09
CA GLY A 435 -22.68 8.01 -9.08
C GLY A 435 -23.77 7.08 -9.59
N ARG A 436 -24.69 7.66 -10.36
CA ARG A 436 -25.77 6.97 -11.07
C ARG A 436 -25.66 7.25 -12.55
N VAL A 437 -26.04 6.28 -13.39
CA VAL A 437 -26.12 6.53 -14.84
C VAL A 437 -27.33 7.40 -15.14
N ASN A 438 -27.10 8.56 -15.75
CA ASN A 438 -28.16 9.43 -16.21
C ASN A 438 -28.74 8.87 -17.52
N THR A 439 -30.00 8.45 -17.48
CA THR A 439 -30.67 7.79 -18.62
C THR A 439 -30.84 8.69 -19.84
N SER A 440 -30.81 10.01 -19.68
CA SER A 440 -30.94 10.96 -20.79
C SER A 440 -29.62 11.21 -21.50
N THR A 441 -28.49 11.19 -20.78
CA THR A 441 -27.17 11.49 -21.35
C THR A 441 -26.30 10.26 -21.57
N GLY A 442 -26.61 9.14 -20.90
CA GLY A 442 -25.76 7.94 -20.88
C GLY A 442 -24.45 8.12 -20.09
N SER A 443 -24.29 9.22 -19.35
CA SER A 443 -23.11 9.50 -18.55
C SER A 443 -23.34 9.18 -17.07
N LEU A 444 -22.27 8.85 -16.36
CA LEU A 444 -22.30 8.77 -14.90
C LEU A 444 -22.42 10.18 -14.31
N GLU A 445 -23.38 10.37 -13.40
CA GLU A 445 -23.59 11.58 -12.62
C GLU A 445 -23.20 11.31 -11.17
N ILE A 446 -22.26 12.08 -10.63
CA ILE A 446 -21.79 11.91 -9.25
C ILE A 446 -22.83 12.45 -8.28
N LEU A 447 -23.31 11.59 -7.37
CA LEU A 447 -24.33 11.92 -6.38
C LEU A 447 -23.74 12.25 -5.01
N MET A 448 -22.61 11.63 -4.69
CA MET A 448 -21.99 11.73 -3.37
C MET A 448 -20.46 11.71 -3.52
N SER A 449 -19.80 12.51 -2.69
CA SER A 449 -18.36 12.65 -2.66
C SER A 449 -17.88 12.83 -1.22
N HIS A 450 -16.94 11.99 -0.79
CA HIS A 450 -16.33 12.03 0.52
C HIS A 450 -14.81 12.07 0.38
N MET A 451 -14.15 12.99 1.10
CA MET A 451 -12.69 12.98 1.17
C MET A 451 -12.22 11.78 1.99
N ILE A 452 -11.26 11.03 1.46
CA ILE A 452 -10.57 9.95 2.17
C ILE A 452 -9.10 10.36 2.34
N ASN A 453 -8.62 10.35 3.58
CA ASN A 453 -7.20 10.56 3.91
C ASN A 453 -6.48 9.26 4.29
N ALA A 454 -7.19 8.13 4.33
CA ALA A 454 -6.61 6.84 4.65
C ALA A 454 -5.42 6.50 3.73
N PRO A 455 -4.30 5.99 4.28
CA PRO A 455 -3.12 5.60 3.51
C PRO A 455 -3.44 4.72 2.31
N TYR A 456 -2.78 4.97 1.18
CA TYR A 456 -2.90 4.25 -0.10
C TYR A 456 -4.23 4.41 -0.86
N PHE A 457 -5.28 4.99 -0.27
CA PHE A 457 -6.59 5.11 -0.94
C PHE A 457 -6.59 6.03 -2.17
N ASN A 458 -5.59 6.91 -2.31
CA ASN A 458 -5.33 7.63 -3.55
C ASN A 458 -4.95 6.72 -4.74
N LYS A 459 -4.42 5.52 -4.46
CA LYS A 459 -4.06 4.51 -5.46
C LYS A 459 -5.15 3.44 -5.65
N VAL A 460 -6.11 3.34 -4.73
CA VAL A 460 -7.14 2.28 -4.71
C VAL A 460 -8.09 2.38 -5.91
N ARG A 461 -8.45 1.21 -6.42
CA ARG A 461 -9.41 0.94 -7.49
C ARG A 461 -10.36 -0.16 -7.06
N GLY A 462 -11.50 -0.26 -7.74
CA GLY A 462 -12.49 -1.27 -7.39
C GLY A 462 -12.08 -2.70 -7.76
N SER A 463 -12.49 -3.67 -6.94
CA SER A 463 -12.22 -5.09 -7.18
C SER A 463 -13.52 -5.88 -7.31
N THR A 464 -14.17 -6.22 -6.20
CA THR A 464 -15.36 -7.08 -6.16
C THR A 464 -16.63 -6.25 -6.03
N THR A 465 -17.79 -6.88 -6.22
CA THR A 465 -19.04 -6.35 -5.68
C THR A 465 -19.02 -6.39 -4.14
N PHE A 466 -19.88 -5.58 -3.52
CA PHE A 466 -20.03 -5.55 -2.06
C PHE A 466 -21.14 -6.50 -1.62
N VAL A 467 -20.88 -7.28 -0.58
CA VAL A 467 -21.86 -8.16 0.05
C VAL A 467 -22.48 -7.46 1.25
N GLU A 468 -23.79 -7.67 1.45
CA GLU A 468 -24.50 -7.11 2.59
C GLU A 468 -24.27 -7.95 3.86
N ARG A 469 -23.93 -7.29 4.96
CA ARG A 469 -23.77 -7.84 6.31
C ARG A 469 -24.70 -7.11 7.28
N GLU A 470 -24.78 -7.56 8.53
CA GLU A 470 -25.53 -6.81 9.57
C GLU A 470 -24.92 -5.43 9.82
N ASP A 471 -23.58 -5.34 9.85
CA ASP A 471 -22.80 -4.15 10.23
C ASP A 471 -22.43 -3.23 9.05
N GLY A 472 -22.80 -3.57 7.82
CA GLY A 472 -22.53 -2.74 6.64
C GLY A 472 -22.47 -3.51 5.33
N LEU A 473 -21.89 -2.87 4.32
CA LEU A 473 -21.57 -3.48 3.03
C LEU A 473 -20.06 -3.77 3.00
N LEU A 474 -19.66 -5.02 2.76
CA LEU A 474 -18.26 -5.44 2.77
C LEU A 474 -17.80 -5.82 1.36
N GLY A 475 -16.65 -5.31 0.92
CA GLY A 475 -16.11 -5.62 -0.39
C GLY A 475 -14.59 -5.57 -0.43
N VAL A 476 -14.02 -6.13 -1.49
CA VAL A 476 -12.58 -6.10 -1.77
C VAL A 476 -12.28 -4.97 -2.74
N VAL A 477 -11.26 -4.20 -2.42
CA VAL A 477 -10.64 -3.22 -3.32
C VAL A 477 -9.18 -3.60 -3.54
N HIS A 478 -8.54 -3.02 -4.55
CA HIS A 478 -7.12 -3.27 -4.79
C HIS A 478 -6.39 -1.99 -5.20
N PHE A 479 -5.07 -2.02 -5.07
CA PHE A 479 -4.18 -1.05 -5.70
C PHE A 479 -2.91 -1.76 -6.16
N SER A 480 -2.03 -1.02 -6.82
CA SER A 480 -0.76 -1.57 -7.30
C SER A 480 0.37 -0.57 -7.17
N GLU A 481 1.60 -1.08 -7.08
CA GLU A 481 2.84 -0.29 -7.19
C GLU A 481 3.66 -0.80 -8.36
N ASP A 482 4.41 0.10 -9.00
CA ASP A 482 5.19 -0.26 -10.19
C ASP A 482 6.42 -1.08 -9.81
N HIS A 483 6.40 -2.34 -10.26
CA HIS A 483 7.45 -3.34 -10.15
C HIS A 483 7.52 -4.10 -11.49
N ASN A 484 8.51 -4.98 -11.68
CA ASN A 484 8.63 -5.81 -12.88
C ASN A 484 8.66 -7.30 -12.47
N PRO A 485 7.49 -7.96 -12.31
CA PRO A 485 6.14 -7.53 -12.67
C PRO A 485 5.51 -6.63 -11.61
N ARG A 486 4.45 -5.90 -11.96
CA ARG A 486 3.69 -5.03 -11.04
C ARG A 486 3.18 -5.81 -9.83
N HIS A 487 3.26 -5.23 -8.64
CA HIS A 487 2.72 -5.83 -7.42
C HIS A 487 1.31 -5.31 -7.16
N TYR A 488 0.37 -6.23 -6.92
CA TYR A 488 -1.01 -5.93 -6.54
C TYR A 488 -1.26 -6.24 -5.07
N TYR A 489 -2.09 -5.41 -4.45
CA TYR A 489 -2.43 -5.47 -3.04
C TYR A 489 -3.93 -5.35 -2.87
N HIS A 490 -4.47 -6.08 -1.91
CA HIS A 490 -5.90 -6.15 -1.63
C HIS A 490 -6.22 -5.60 -0.24
N ILE A 491 -7.39 -4.98 -0.11
CA ILE A 491 -7.92 -4.42 1.14
C ILE A 491 -9.40 -4.78 1.22
N LEU A 492 -9.88 -5.23 2.38
CA LEU A 492 -11.31 -5.29 2.69
C LEU A 492 -11.78 -3.92 3.17
N VAL A 493 -12.93 -3.47 2.65
CA VAL A 493 -13.56 -2.19 2.98
C VAL A 493 -15.00 -2.45 3.42
N LEU A 494 -15.38 -1.83 4.55
CA LEU A 494 -16.74 -1.79 5.07
C LEU A 494 -17.33 -0.40 4.84
N LEU A 495 -18.51 -0.33 4.21
CA LEU A 495 -19.31 0.87 4.02
C LEU A 495 -20.56 0.82 4.89
N GLU A 496 -21.06 1.99 5.29
CA GLU A 496 -22.38 2.14 5.91
C GLU A 496 -23.46 1.87 4.87
N LYS A 497 -24.53 1.14 5.23
CA LYS A 497 -25.56 0.73 4.26
C LYS A 497 -26.29 1.91 3.61
N ASP A 498 -26.67 2.89 4.42
CA ASP A 498 -27.60 3.93 3.99
C ASP A 498 -26.87 5.08 3.28
N SER A 499 -25.79 5.58 3.89
CA SER A 499 -25.02 6.70 3.33
C SER A 499 -23.91 6.28 2.37
N LEU A 500 -23.60 4.97 2.31
CA LEU A 500 -22.44 4.42 1.61
C LEU A 500 -21.10 5.00 2.09
N ARG A 501 -21.08 5.68 3.24
CA ARG A 501 -19.87 6.26 3.82
C ARG A 501 -18.87 5.15 4.16
N PRO A 502 -17.60 5.26 3.76
CA PRO A 502 -16.55 4.36 4.22
C PRO A 502 -16.43 4.39 5.75
N LEU A 503 -16.49 3.20 6.37
CA LEU A 503 -16.44 3.04 7.82
C LEU A 503 -15.09 2.51 8.27
N LYS A 504 -14.69 1.34 7.75
CA LYS A 504 -13.46 0.66 8.15
C LYS A 504 -12.77 -0.06 7.01
N TYR A 505 -11.47 -0.31 7.16
CA TYR A 505 -10.71 -1.12 6.22
C TYR A 505 -9.68 -2.02 6.93
N SER A 506 -9.22 -3.05 6.21
CA SER A 506 -8.23 -4.02 6.71
C SER A 506 -6.78 -3.60 6.49
N ASN A 507 -5.84 -4.35 7.07
CA ASN A 507 -4.45 -4.35 6.58
C ASN A 507 -4.39 -4.83 5.12
N CYS A 508 -3.31 -4.48 4.42
CA CYS A 508 -3.03 -4.95 3.06
C CYS A 508 -2.70 -6.45 3.06
N PHE A 509 -3.15 -7.14 2.04
CA PHE A 509 -2.79 -8.54 1.82
C PHE A 509 -2.65 -8.88 0.34
N CYS A 510 -1.86 -9.91 0.05
CA CYS A 510 -1.87 -10.61 -1.23
C CYS A 510 -2.36 -12.04 -0.99
N PHE A 511 -3.07 -12.63 -1.95
CA PHE A 511 -3.52 -14.00 -1.75
C PHE A 511 -2.30 -14.90 -1.85
N LYS A 512 -1.58 -14.96 -2.97
CA LYS A 512 -0.47 -15.93 -3.15
C LYS A 512 0.93 -15.33 -2.99
N SER A 513 1.21 -14.22 -3.67
CA SER A 513 2.53 -13.60 -3.71
C SER A 513 2.41 -12.21 -4.28
N LEU A 514 3.33 -11.33 -3.92
CA LEU A 514 3.47 -10.03 -4.59
C LEU A 514 3.75 -10.24 -6.09
N GLY A 515 2.92 -9.62 -6.92
CA GLY A 515 2.87 -9.84 -8.36
C GLY A 515 1.49 -9.47 -8.91
N VAL A 516 1.22 -9.86 -10.17
CA VAL A 516 -0.08 -9.61 -10.78
C VAL A 516 -1.12 -10.57 -10.23
N GLU A 517 -2.08 -10.02 -9.50
CA GLU A 517 -3.13 -10.75 -8.81
C GLU A 517 -4.45 -9.99 -8.89
N PHE A 518 -5.52 -10.68 -9.31
CA PHE A 518 -6.85 -10.08 -9.46
C PHE A 518 -7.89 -10.87 -8.69
N CYS A 519 -8.85 -10.15 -8.11
CA CYS A 519 -9.98 -10.71 -7.37
C CYS A 519 -11.25 -9.93 -7.72
N ILE A 520 -12.17 -10.55 -8.45
CA ILE A 520 -13.44 -9.90 -8.85
C ILE A 520 -14.67 -10.60 -8.24
N GLY A 521 -14.48 -11.74 -7.55
CA GLY A 521 -15.52 -12.44 -6.79
C GLY A 521 -15.15 -12.55 -5.31
N PHE A 522 -16.14 -12.32 -4.45
CA PHE A 522 -16.01 -12.37 -2.99
C PHE A 522 -17.34 -12.77 -2.35
N THR A 523 -17.29 -13.55 -1.27
CA THR A 523 -18.43 -13.78 -0.38
C THR A 523 -17.99 -13.92 1.08
N ASP A 524 -18.92 -13.59 1.98
CA ASP A 524 -18.80 -13.69 3.44
C ASP A 524 -19.87 -14.63 4.04
N GLU A 525 -20.35 -15.59 3.23
CA GLU A 525 -21.44 -16.49 3.64
C GLU A 525 -21.03 -17.56 4.65
N LEU A 526 -19.76 -17.92 4.71
CA LEU A 526 -19.27 -18.89 5.69
C LEU A 526 -19.09 -18.21 7.04
N ALA A 527 -19.33 -18.95 8.13
CA ALA A 527 -19.27 -18.38 9.48
C ALA A 527 -17.88 -17.82 9.81
N ASP A 528 -16.83 -18.59 9.52
CA ASP A 528 -15.47 -18.32 10.01
C ASP A 528 -14.47 -17.99 8.89
N GLU A 529 -14.87 -18.04 7.62
CA GLU A 529 -13.99 -17.83 6.47
C GLU A 529 -14.56 -16.80 5.48
N TYR A 530 -13.67 -16.00 4.91
CA TYR A 530 -13.92 -15.27 3.67
C TYR A 530 -13.57 -16.14 2.48
N VAL A 531 -14.34 -16.02 1.39
CA VAL A 531 -14.11 -16.77 0.16
C VAL A 531 -13.91 -15.82 -1.01
N PHE A 532 -12.85 -16.05 -1.78
CA PHE A 532 -12.42 -15.19 -2.87
C PHE A 532 -12.21 -16.01 -4.15
N TRP A 533 -12.58 -15.45 -5.30
CA TRP A 533 -12.29 -16.03 -6.62
C TRP A 533 -11.26 -15.15 -7.34
N THR A 534 -10.02 -15.64 -7.36
CA THR A 534 -8.85 -14.86 -7.74
C THR A 534 -8.12 -15.49 -8.92
N SER A 535 -7.22 -14.74 -9.56
CA SER A 535 -6.26 -15.28 -10.52
C SER A 535 -4.86 -14.71 -10.32
N GLN A 536 -3.85 -15.56 -10.53
CA GLN A 536 -2.45 -15.16 -10.63
C GLN A 536 -2.06 -14.95 -12.08
N MET A 537 -1.32 -13.87 -12.35
CA MET A 537 -0.74 -13.55 -13.66
C MET A 537 -1.77 -13.66 -14.81
N ASP A 538 -3.04 -13.31 -14.51
CA ASP A 538 -4.20 -13.42 -15.40
C ASP A 538 -4.42 -14.80 -16.04
N ARG A 539 -4.11 -15.90 -15.34
CA ARG A 539 -4.25 -17.27 -15.89
C ARG A 539 -4.50 -18.40 -14.92
N GLU A 540 -4.11 -18.26 -13.66
CA GLU A 540 -4.24 -19.33 -12.67
C GLU A 540 -5.43 -19.04 -11.75
N PRO A 541 -6.68 -19.31 -12.16
CA PRO A 541 -7.83 -19.07 -11.32
C PRO A 541 -7.84 -20.01 -10.12
N MET A 542 -8.26 -19.49 -8.97
CA MET A 542 -8.40 -20.26 -7.74
C MET A 542 -9.51 -19.70 -6.87
N THR A 543 -10.16 -20.58 -6.12
CA THR A 543 -10.90 -20.17 -4.93
C THR A 543 -9.96 -20.19 -3.73
N VAL A 544 -9.96 -19.11 -2.97
CA VAL A 544 -9.16 -18.93 -1.75
C VAL A 544 -10.11 -18.77 -0.58
N PHE A 545 -9.96 -19.62 0.42
CA PHE A 545 -10.66 -19.55 1.70
C PHE A 545 -9.67 -19.03 2.72
N ILE A 546 -10.01 -17.95 3.42
CA ILE A 546 -9.15 -17.32 4.43
C ILE A 546 -9.97 -17.16 5.71
N PRO A 547 -9.49 -17.66 6.87
CA PRO A 547 -10.15 -17.42 8.14
C PRO A 547 -10.34 -15.92 8.41
N LYS A 548 -11.53 -15.49 8.85
CA LYS A 548 -11.84 -14.07 9.06
C LYS A 548 -10.92 -13.40 10.07
N VAL A 549 -10.39 -14.16 11.03
CA VAL A 549 -9.41 -13.69 12.02
C VAL A 549 -8.12 -13.16 11.37
N GLU A 550 -7.78 -13.62 10.17
CA GLU A 550 -6.57 -13.22 9.45
C GLU A 550 -6.73 -11.86 8.74
N ILE A 551 -7.97 -11.43 8.46
CA ILE A 551 -8.29 -10.17 7.78
C ILE A 551 -9.31 -9.36 8.59
N GLN A 552 -8.81 -8.70 9.64
CA GLN A 552 -9.61 -7.84 10.50
C GLN A 552 -9.73 -6.42 9.92
N LEU A 553 -10.92 -5.83 10.07
CA LEU A 553 -11.18 -4.40 9.80
C LEU A 553 -10.64 -3.57 10.97
N CYS A 554 -9.39 -3.15 10.86
CA CYS A 554 -8.59 -2.61 11.96
C CYS A 554 -8.37 -1.09 11.91
N PHE A 555 -8.79 -0.44 10.82
CA PHE A 555 -8.63 1.00 10.64
C PHE A 555 -9.98 1.65 10.34
N ASP A 556 -10.21 2.80 10.94
CA ASP A 556 -11.29 3.72 10.56
C ASP A 556 -10.82 4.61 9.39
N PHE A 557 -11.78 5.11 8.59
CA PHE A 557 -11.53 6.00 7.45
C PHE A 557 -11.35 7.47 7.81
#